data_AF-A0A2K4ZIB7-F1
#
_entry.id   AF-A0A2K4ZIB7-F1
#
_cell.length_a   1.000
_cell.length_b   1.000
_cell.length_c   1.000
_cell.angle_alpha   90.00
_cell.angle_beta   90.00
_cell.angle_gamma   90.00
#
_symmetry.space_group_name_H-M   'P 1'
#
loop_
_entity.id
_entity.type
_entity.pdbx_description
1 polymer ?
#
loop_
_entity_poly.entity_id
_entity_poly.type
_entity_poly.pdbx_seq_one_letter_code
_entity_poly.pdbx_strand_id
1 'polypeptide(L)'
;MAFCEFCGKELQEGEVCSCRAATAQAPETAAQSMDKNTAVESATQAPPVPPVQPAPAASGEGSASQPSVTITLPDKDALTSGLKKVLSTTLAVLKQPATEGRKFVEKGDKIAAIGIIAVQTLFSCLFSIIMVSRVNLALDLGKDYKFSGLKAFFLTLLFSLIFSGIMLLLLWGAAIIMKASTNLEQILSLTAVRSIGLLPMIILGNVFMIINTPTTISLGLVLYYGSFFLATVFLLGAVKGLTGVKDDLASYVVFGVMVVFILLFWLIGTKMALSLYIPGSIRDRIGNISSLMRMF
;
A
#
# COMPACT_ATOMS: atom_id res chain seq x y z
N MET A 1 28.84 -39.24 -13.77
CA MET A 1 27.59 -39.40 -13.00
C MET A 1 26.87 -38.07 -13.06
N ALA A 2 25.74 -38.00 -13.75
CA ALA A 2 24.97 -36.77 -13.91
C ALA A 2 23.93 -36.67 -12.79
N PHE A 3 23.77 -35.50 -12.18
CA PHE A 3 22.78 -35.26 -11.13
C PHE A 3 21.71 -34.31 -11.65
N CYS A 4 20.44 -34.51 -11.29
CA CYS A 4 19.37 -33.59 -11.66
C CYS A 4 19.49 -32.28 -10.87
N GLU A 5 19.58 -31.15 -11.57
CA GLU A 5 19.67 -29.81 -10.96
C GLU A 5 18.45 -29.43 -10.11
N PHE A 6 17.27 -30.02 -10.39
CA PHE A 6 16.02 -29.67 -9.71
C PHE A 6 15.73 -30.49 -8.45
N CYS A 7 16.28 -31.71 -8.33
CA CYS A 7 15.98 -32.61 -7.21
C CYS A 7 17.23 -33.27 -6.59
N GLY A 8 18.42 -33.04 -7.14
CA GLY A 8 19.69 -33.57 -6.62
C GLY A 8 19.89 -35.08 -6.78
N LYS A 9 18.98 -35.79 -7.46
CA LYS A 9 19.07 -37.25 -7.64
C LYS A 9 20.08 -37.61 -8.73
N GLU A 10 20.85 -38.67 -8.52
CA GLU A 10 21.71 -39.28 -9.55
C GLU A 10 20.89 -39.86 -10.69
N LEU A 11 21.28 -39.52 -11.92
CA LEU A 11 20.69 -39.99 -13.17
C LEU A 11 21.69 -40.94 -13.85
N GLN A 12 21.17 -42.05 -14.38
CA GLN A 12 21.96 -42.97 -15.19
C GLN A 12 22.12 -42.41 -16.62
N GLU A 13 23.14 -42.88 -17.34
CA GLU A 13 23.48 -42.38 -18.68
C GLU A 13 22.29 -42.51 -19.65
N GLY A 14 21.73 -41.37 -20.07
CA GLY A 14 20.59 -41.30 -20.98
C GLY A 14 19.23 -41.00 -20.33
N GLU A 15 19.14 -40.88 -19.00
CA GLU A 15 17.90 -40.55 -18.29
C GLU A 15 17.69 -39.03 -18.17
N VAL A 16 16.55 -38.52 -18.65
CA VAL A 16 16.16 -37.10 -18.54
C VAL A 16 15.30 -36.86 -17.31
N CYS A 17 15.66 -35.86 -16.51
CA CYS A 17 14.99 -35.55 -15.25
C CYS A 17 13.52 -35.11 -15.45
N SER A 18 12.58 -35.90 -14.94
CA SER A 18 11.13 -35.66 -15.03
C SER A 18 10.60 -34.65 -14.01
N CYS A 19 11.43 -34.17 -13.07
CA CYS A 19 11.02 -33.24 -12.01
C CYS A 19 10.52 -31.89 -12.54
N ARG A 20 10.89 -31.49 -13.76
CA ARG A 20 10.39 -30.27 -14.41
C ARG A 20 8.92 -30.38 -14.83
N ALA A 21 8.42 -31.58 -15.11
CA ALA A 21 7.02 -31.81 -15.52
C ALA A 21 6.04 -31.87 -14.34
N ALA A 22 6.53 -32.19 -13.13
CA ALA A 22 5.71 -32.25 -11.91
C ALA A 22 5.44 -30.88 -11.27
N THR A 23 6.13 -29.81 -11.69
CA THR A 23 5.95 -28.45 -11.13
C THR A 23 4.81 -27.66 -11.80
N ALA A 24 4.11 -28.25 -12.78
CA ALA A 24 3.03 -27.59 -13.53
C ALA A 24 1.60 -27.92 -13.04
N GLN A 25 1.42 -28.80 -12.04
CA GLN A 25 0.15 -29.04 -11.35
C GLN A 25 0.42 -29.19 -9.84
N ALA A 26 -0.14 -28.26 -9.04
CA ALA A 26 0.03 -28.01 -7.60
C ALA A 26 -0.36 -29.20 -6.66
N PRO A 27 -0.28 -29.14 -5.30
CA PRO A 27 0.17 -28.11 -4.34
C PRO A 27 1.16 -28.64 -3.26
N GLU A 28 1.44 -27.81 -2.24
CA GLU A 28 2.13 -28.13 -0.97
C GLU A 28 1.68 -29.48 -0.35
N THR A 29 2.58 -30.26 0.27
CA THR A 29 2.60 -30.53 1.74
C THR A 29 3.85 -31.34 2.13
N ALA A 30 4.34 -31.01 3.32
CA ALA A 30 5.45 -31.57 4.08
C ALA A 30 5.67 -33.10 4.03
N ALA A 31 6.96 -33.46 4.08
CA ALA A 31 7.43 -34.76 4.52
C ALA A 31 7.23 -34.93 6.02
N GLN A 32 6.65 -36.06 6.45
CA GLN A 32 7.17 -36.87 7.57
C GLN A 32 6.49 -38.26 7.63
N SER A 33 7.37 -39.27 7.63
CA SER A 33 7.26 -40.65 8.18
C SER A 33 6.17 -41.64 7.71
N MET A 34 6.60 -42.57 6.85
CA MET A 34 6.86 -44.01 7.14
C MET A 34 5.86 -44.76 8.04
N ASP A 35 5.12 -45.76 7.49
CA ASP A 35 5.38 -47.21 7.63
C ASP A 35 4.22 -48.06 7.02
N LYS A 36 4.55 -49.30 6.64
CA LYS A 36 3.70 -50.51 6.57
C LYS A 36 2.91 -50.89 5.29
N ASN A 37 3.57 -51.77 4.52
CA ASN A 37 3.17 -53.14 4.13
C ASN A 37 1.92 -53.41 3.27
N THR A 38 2.16 -54.21 2.21
CA THR A 38 1.36 -55.38 1.70
C THR A 38 0.69 -55.26 0.32
N ALA A 39 0.94 -56.30 -0.49
CA ALA A 39 0.20 -56.86 -1.65
C ALA A 39 0.09 -56.00 -2.93
N VAL A 40 0.76 -56.35 -4.03
CA VAL A 40 0.59 -57.51 -4.97
C VAL A 40 -0.50 -57.25 -6.04
N GLU A 41 -0.06 -57.49 -7.27
CA GLU A 41 -0.80 -57.92 -8.49
C GLU A 41 -1.09 -56.92 -9.63
N SER A 42 -0.22 -57.03 -10.65
CA SER A 42 -0.50 -57.41 -12.05
C SER A 42 -1.54 -56.66 -12.89
N ALA A 43 -1.06 -56.12 -14.02
CA ALA A 43 -1.31 -56.62 -15.39
C ALA A 43 -0.81 -55.53 -16.39
N THR A 44 0.31 -55.68 -17.09
CA THR A 44 0.56 -56.48 -18.32
C THR A 44 0.09 -55.80 -19.62
N GLN A 45 1.05 -55.67 -20.56
CA GLN A 45 0.97 -55.46 -22.03
C GLN A 45 0.54 -54.09 -22.58
N ALA A 46 0.97 -53.62 -23.76
CA ALA A 46 2.16 -53.66 -24.63
C ALA A 46 1.76 -52.81 -25.89
N PRO A 47 2.71 -52.23 -26.64
CA PRO A 47 2.52 -51.12 -27.62
C PRO A 47 2.23 -51.65 -29.05
N PRO A 48 1.85 -50.88 -30.13
CA PRO A 48 2.75 -49.90 -30.83
C PRO A 48 2.15 -48.79 -31.79
N VAL A 49 2.96 -47.72 -32.01
CA VAL A 49 3.35 -47.05 -33.30
C VAL A 49 2.38 -46.09 -34.08
N PRO A 50 2.92 -45.01 -34.73
CA PRO A 50 2.24 -43.77 -35.15
C PRO A 50 1.94 -43.69 -36.67
N PRO A 51 1.33 -42.60 -37.21
CA PRO A 51 2.14 -41.63 -37.98
C PRO A 51 1.62 -40.17 -38.12
N VAL A 52 2.60 -39.26 -38.33
CA VAL A 52 2.66 -38.15 -39.32
C VAL A 52 1.97 -36.79 -39.05
N GLN A 53 2.85 -35.77 -38.93
CA GLN A 53 2.65 -34.33 -39.10
C GLN A 53 2.24 -33.93 -40.52
N PRO A 54 1.62 -32.74 -40.68
CA PRO A 54 2.38 -31.68 -41.36
C PRO A 54 2.28 -30.30 -40.67
N ALA A 55 3.39 -29.58 -40.67
CA ALA A 55 3.50 -28.12 -40.52
C ALA A 55 3.81 -27.50 -41.91
N PRO A 56 3.96 -26.17 -42.08
CA PRO A 56 3.28 -25.01 -41.50
C PRO A 56 2.70 -24.09 -42.62
N ALA A 57 1.85 -23.11 -42.27
CA ALA A 57 1.59 -21.96 -43.14
C ALA A 57 1.89 -20.67 -42.39
N ALA A 58 2.97 -20.01 -42.81
CA ALA A 58 3.36 -18.68 -42.40
C ALA A 58 2.66 -17.64 -43.30
N SER A 59 1.99 -16.67 -42.69
CA SER A 59 1.72 -15.37 -43.28
C SER A 59 2.03 -14.33 -42.21
N GLY A 60 3.15 -13.63 -42.40
CA GLY A 60 3.51 -12.48 -41.59
C GLY A 60 2.86 -11.23 -42.17
N GLU A 61 2.49 -10.31 -41.28
CA GLU A 61 2.46 -8.88 -41.60
C GLU A 61 2.67 -8.11 -40.29
N GLY A 62 3.65 -7.20 -40.33
CA GLY A 62 4.17 -6.53 -39.16
C GLY A 62 3.21 -5.53 -38.56
N SER A 63 3.29 -5.36 -37.24
CA SER A 63 2.86 -4.13 -36.60
C SER A 63 3.74 -3.83 -35.39
N ALA A 64 4.10 -2.55 -35.29
CA ALA A 64 5.08 -2.00 -34.39
C ALA A 64 4.81 -2.39 -32.92
N SER A 65 5.87 -2.83 -32.24
CA SER A 65 5.88 -3.06 -30.80
C SER A 65 5.69 -1.74 -30.05
N GLN A 66 4.45 -1.37 -29.76
CA GLN A 66 4.14 -0.54 -28.60
C GLN A 66 4.21 -1.43 -27.36
N PRO A 67 4.88 -1.05 -26.27
CA PRO A 67 4.76 -1.77 -25.02
C PRO A 67 3.34 -1.55 -24.48
N SER A 68 2.43 -2.45 -24.81
CA SER A 68 1.16 -2.57 -24.10
C SER A 68 1.48 -3.01 -22.69
N VAL A 69 1.39 -2.07 -21.75
CA VAL A 69 1.28 -2.40 -20.33
C VAL A 69 -0.07 -3.08 -20.17
N THR A 70 -0.10 -4.39 -20.33
CA THR A 70 -1.26 -5.21 -19.99
C THR A 70 -1.41 -5.15 -18.47
N ILE A 71 -2.31 -4.28 -17.99
CA ILE A 71 -2.79 -4.33 -16.61
C ILE A 71 -3.68 -5.57 -16.52
N THR A 72 -3.09 -6.71 -16.18
CA THR A 72 -3.86 -7.90 -15.80
C THR A 72 -4.60 -7.56 -14.51
N LEU A 73 -5.92 -7.38 -14.60
CA LEU A 73 -6.72 -7.23 -13.39
C LEU A 73 -6.55 -8.51 -12.56
N PRO A 74 -6.24 -8.41 -11.25
CA PRO A 74 -6.11 -9.58 -10.40
C PRO A 74 -7.42 -10.37 -10.39
N ASP A 75 -7.29 -11.69 -10.31
CA ASP A 75 -8.41 -12.61 -10.18
C ASP A 75 -9.35 -12.16 -9.04
N LYS A 76 -10.67 -12.23 -9.27
CA LYS A 76 -11.68 -11.73 -8.31
C LYS A 76 -11.53 -12.38 -6.94
N ASP A 77 -11.11 -13.65 -6.89
CA ASP A 77 -10.91 -14.38 -5.64
C ASP A 77 -9.63 -13.94 -4.91
N ALA A 78 -8.57 -13.64 -5.65
CA ALA A 78 -7.34 -13.08 -5.12
C ALA A 78 -7.55 -11.65 -4.58
N LEU A 79 -8.34 -10.83 -5.28
CA LEU A 79 -8.70 -9.49 -4.85
C LEU A 79 -9.54 -9.50 -3.57
N THR A 80 -10.55 -10.38 -3.51
CA THR A 80 -11.43 -10.51 -2.34
C THR A 80 -10.67 -11.00 -1.11
N SER A 81 -9.76 -11.96 -1.30
CA SER A 81 -8.89 -12.48 -0.23
C SER A 81 -7.91 -11.42 0.26
N GLY A 82 -7.32 -10.65 -0.65
CA GLY A 82 -6.46 -9.51 -0.33
C GLY A 82 -7.18 -8.44 0.47
N LEU A 83 -8.40 -8.08 0.07
CA LEU A 83 -9.22 -7.09 0.77
C LEU A 83 -9.62 -7.57 2.17
N LYS A 84 -10.04 -8.83 2.31
CA LYS A 84 -10.33 -9.44 3.63
C LYS A 84 -9.12 -9.37 4.54
N LYS A 85 -7.93 -9.68 4.01
CA LYS A 85 -6.66 -9.63 4.76
C LYS A 85 -6.29 -8.20 5.18
N VAL A 86 -6.42 -7.22 4.28
CA VAL A 86 -6.20 -5.80 4.58
C VAL A 86 -7.15 -5.34 5.68
N LEU A 87 -8.44 -5.67 5.55
CA LEU A 87 -9.46 -5.28 6.53
C LEU A 87 -9.23 -5.97 7.88
N SER A 88 -8.96 -7.28 7.91
CA SER A 88 -8.73 -8.01 9.15
C SER A 88 -7.48 -7.53 9.88
N THR A 89 -6.40 -7.27 9.15
CA THR A 89 -5.16 -6.70 9.70
C THR A 89 -5.42 -5.30 10.25
N THR A 90 -6.11 -4.45 9.49
CA THR A 90 -6.46 -3.09 9.92
C THR A 90 -7.29 -3.12 11.21
N LEU A 91 -8.30 -3.98 11.29
CA LEU A 91 -9.15 -4.13 12.47
C LEU A 91 -8.40 -4.71 13.67
N ALA A 92 -7.51 -5.68 13.46
CA ALA A 92 -6.68 -6.26 14.52
C ALA A 92 -5.76 -5.20 15.14
N VAL A 93 -5.07 -4.43 14.29
CA VAL A 93 -4.19 -3.33 14.74
C VAL A 93 -4.99 -2.20 15.37
N LEU A 94 -6.19 -1.85 14.87
CA LEU A 94 -7.05 -0.85 15.51
C LEU A 94 -7.45 -1.24 16.94
N LYS A 95 -7.74 -2.53 17.17
CA LYS A 95 -8.10 -3.04 18.50
C LYS A 95 -6.92 -3.14 19.44
N GLN A 96 -5.76 -3.56 18.94
CA GLN A 96 -4.54 -3.74 19.73
C GLN A 96 -3.33 -3.13 19.00
N PRO A 97 -3.19 -1.80 19.01
CA PRO A 97 -2.21 -1.10 18.16
C PRO A 97 -0.77 -1.44 18.51
N ALA A 98 -0.45 -1.62 19.79
CA ALA A 98 0.88 -2.01 20.20
C ALA A 98 1.17 -3.48 19.89
N THR A 99 0.27 -4.40 20.23
CA THR A 99 0.53 -5.85 20.11
C THR A 99 0.45 -6.32 18.66
N GLU A 100 -0.68 -6.08 18.01
CA GLU A 100 -0.90 -6.55 16.63
C GLU A 100 -0.13 -5.69 15.62
N GLY A 101 0.10 -4.41 15.93
CA GLY A 101 0.97 -3.55 15.13
C GLY A 101 2.42 -4.04 15.11
N ARG A 102 2.97 -4.47 16.25
CA ARG A 102 4.31 -5.09 16.31
C ARG A 102 4.38 -6.37 15.50
N LYS A 103 3.44 -7.31 15.71
CA LYS A 103 3.39 -8.57 14.95
C LYS A 103 3.32 -8.34 13.44
N PHE A 104 2.55 -7.35 13.02
CA PHE A 104 2.44 -6.98 11.61
C PHE A 104 3.75 -6.42 11.04
N VAL A 105 4.48 -5.61 11.82
CA VAL A 105 5.82 -5.11 11.47
C VAL A 105 6.83 -6.24 11.41
N GLU A 106 6.88 -7.10 12.43
CA GLU A 106 7.77 -8.27 12.52
C GLU A 106 7.60 -9.16 11.29
N LYS A 107 6.35 -9.45 10.91
CA LYS A 107 6.01 -10.28 9.75
C LYS A 107 6.44 -9.67 8.41
N GLY A 108 6.48 -8.34 8.28
CA GLY A 108 6.84 -7.69 7.02
C GLY A 108 5.87 -7.98 5.86
N ASP A 109 4.56 -8.06 6.11
CA ASP A 109 3.59 -8.45 5.07
C ASP A 109 3.36 -7.33 4.03
N LYS A 110 4.23 -7.26 3.01
CA LYS A 110 4.23 -6.20 1.99
C LYS A 110 2.91 -6.03 1.24
N ILE A 111 2.18 -7.12 0.94
CA ILE A 111 0.92 -7.06 0.20
C ILE A 111 -0.14 -6.36 1.05
N ALA A 112 -0.25 -6.76 2.32
CA ALA A 112 -1.17 -6.10 3.25
C ALA A 112 -0.74 -4.65 3.50
N ALA A 113 0.56 -4.37 3.66
CA ALA A 113 1.06 -3.02 3.88
C ALA A 113 0.70 -2.05 2.74
N ILE A 114 0.96 -2.45 1.48
CA ILE A 114 0.60 -1.66 0.30
C ILE A 114 -0.92 -1.46 0.22
N GLY A 115 -1.70 -2.53 0.44
CA GLY A 115 -3.16 -2.46 0.43
C GLY A 115 -3.72 -1.49 1.47
N ILE A 116 -3.17 -1.48 2.69
CA ILE A 116 -3.57 -0.58 3.77
C ILE A 116 -3.26 0.88 3.40
N ILE A 117 -2.06 1.17 2.89
CA ILE A 117 -1.67 2.52 2.45
C ILE A 117 -2.59 2.98 1.32
N ALA A 118 -2.89 2.11 0.36
CA ALA A 118 -3.81 2.40 -0.74
C ALA A 118 -5.22 2.74 -0.22
N VAL A 119 -5.78 1.92 0.68
CA VAL A 119 -7.10 2.16 1.28
C VAL A 119 -7.14 3.51 2.02
N GLN A 120 -6.15 3.81 2.86
CA GLN A 120 -6.07 5.10 3.56
C GLN A 120 -5.95 6.28 2.59
N THR A 121 -5.20 6.11 1.49
CA THR A 121 -5.08 7.12 0.44
C THR A 121 -6.41 7.38 -0.25
N LEU A 122 -7.20 6.33 -0.55
CA LEU A 122 -8.53 6.49 -1.14
C LEU A 122 -9.47 7.30 -0.24
N PHE A 123 -9.50 7.01 1.07
CA PHE A 123 -10.28 7.81 2.03
C PHE A 123 -9.79 9.26 2.15
N SER A 124 -8.50 9.51 1.93
CA SER A 124 -7.93 10.86 1.88
C SER A 124 -8.34 11.60 0.60
N CYS A 125 -8.40 10.91 -0.53
CA CYS A 125 -8.88 11.48 -1.78
C CYS A 125 -10.38 11.79 -1.72
N LEU A 126 -11.17 10.94 -1.05
CA LEU A 126 -12.59 11.21 -0.76
C LEU A 126 -12.75 12.51 0.05
N PHE A 127 -11.92 12.70 1.08
CA PHE A 127 -11.91 13.92 1.88
C PHE A 127 -11.68 15.18 1.03
N SER A 128 -10.74 15.12 0.08
CA SER A 128 -10.46 16.22 -0.84
C SER A 128 -11.66 16.57 -1.73
N ILE A 129 -12.35 15.57 -2.29
CA ILE A 129 -13.57 15.80 -3.09
C ILE A 129 -14.65 16.47 -2.25
N ILE A 130 -14.88 15.98 -1.03
CA ILE A 130 -15.88 16.55 -0.13
C ILE A 130 -15.50 17.99 0.22
N MET A 131 -14.24 18.24 0.57
CA MET A 131 -13.74 19.57 0.91
C MET A 131 -13.94 20.57 -0.23
N VAL A 132 -13.62 20.21 -1.48
CA VAL A 132 -13.86 21.07 -2.64
C VAL A 132 -15.33 21.33 -2.87
N SER A 133 -16.17 20.31 -2.70
CA SER A 133 -17.61 20.48 -2.83
C SER A 133 -18.14 21.50 -1.81
N ARG A 134 -17.60 21.51 -0.59
CA ARG A 134 -17.93 22.51 0.44
C ARG A 134 -17.41 23.90 0.12
N VAL A 135 -16.18 24.01 -0.36
CA VAL A 135 -15.61 25.30 -0.78
C VAL A 135 -16.42 25.90 -1.93
N ASN A 136 -16.80 25.09 -2.92
CA ASN A 136 -17.65 25.54 -4.02
C ASN A 136 -19.02 26.01 -3.56
N LEU A 137 -19.63 25.32 -2.58
CA LEU A 137 -20.92 25.70 -2.01
C LEU A 137 -20.83 26.98 -1.15
N ALA A 138 -19.73 27.16 -0.42
CA ALA A 138 -19.52 28.30 0.46
C ALA A 138 -19.13 29.59 -0.28
N LEU A 139 -18.42 29.48 -1.41
CA LEU A 139 -17.90 30.64 -2.13
C LEU A 139 -18.84 31.18 -3.22
N ASP A 140 -19.80 30.39 -3.72
CA ASP A 140 -20.78 30.73 -4.77
C ASP A 140 -20.25 31.69 -5.87
N LEU A 141 -19.01 31.45 -6.34
CA LEU A 141 -18.26 32.37 -7.22
C LEU A 141 -18.75 32.38 -8.69
N GLY A 142 -20.00 31.96 -8.94
CA GLY A 142 -20.53 31.78 -10.28
C GLY A 142 -19.96 30.55 -11.01
N LYS A 143 -20.54 30.23 -12.19
CA LYS A 143 -20.23 29.01 -12.96
C LYS A 143 -18.77 28.96 -13.48
N ASP A 144 -18.10 30.11 -13.56
CA ASP A 144 -16.76 30.23 -14.16
C ASP A 144 -15.61 29.85 -13.21
N TYR A 145 -15.86 29.81 -11.88
CA TYR A 145 -14.83 29.56 -10.86
C TYR A 145 -15.14 28.34 -9.97
N LYS A 146 -15.67 27.27 -10.57
CA LYS A 146 -15.96 26.03 -9.85
C LYS A 146 -14.68 25.17 -9.75
N PHE A 147 -14.20 24.94 -8.53
CA PHE A 147 -13.06 24.05 -8.28
C PHE A 147 -13.43 22.61 -8.66
N SER A 148 -12.61 21.97 -9.50
CA SER A 148 -12.86 20.60 -9.96
C SER A 148 -12.52 19.57 -8.89
N GLY A 149 -13.53 18.80 -8.47
CA GLY A 149 -13.36 17.66 -7.56
C GLY A 149 -12.46 16.56 -8.14
N LEU A 150 -12.40 16.43 -9.46
CA LEU A 150 -11.51 15.46 -10.11
C LEU A 150 -10.04 15.91 -10.03
N LYS A 151 -9.77 17.21 -10.23
CA LYS A 151 -8.42 17.77 -10.05
C LYS A 151 -7.97 17.62 -8.59
N ALA A 152 -8.88 17.90 -7.66
CA ALA A 152 -8.69 17.71 -6.23
C ALA A 152 -8.33 16.27 -5.87
N PHE A 153 -9.06 15.30 -6.42
CA PHE A 153 -8.80 13.87 -6.23
C PHE A 153 -7.38 13.49 -6.68
N PHE A 154 -7.03 13.76 -7.95
CA PHE A 154 -5.73 13.36 -8.48
C PHE A 154 -4.57 14.09 -7.81
N LEU A 155 -4.74 15.36 -7.46
CA LEU A 155 -3.72 16.12 -6.76
C LEU A 155 -3.51 15.58 -5.34
N THR A 156 -4.59 15.23 -4.63
CA THR A 156 -4.51 14.58 -3.33
C THR A 156 -3.90 13.18 -3.42
N LEU A 157 -4.22 12.41 -4.46
CA LEU A 157 -3.62 11.11 -4.72
C LEU A 157 -2.11 11.23 -4.92
N LEU A 158 -1.66 12.16 -5.76
CA LEU A 158 -0.25 12.40 -6.03
C LEU A 158 0.51 12.82 -4.76
N PHE A 159 -0.01 13.81 -4.03
CA PHE A 159 0.60 14.24 -2.77
C PHE A 159 0.62 13.10 -1.73
N SER A 160 -0.43 12.28 -1.65
CA SER A 160 -0.47 11.14 -0.72
C SER A 160 0.59 10.09 -1.06
N LEU A 161 0.87 9.86 -2.34
CA LEU A 161 1.94 8.97 -2.78
C LEU A 161 3.33 9.53 -2.42
N ILE A 162 3.56 10.83 -2.69
CA ILE A 162 4.80 11.52 -2.32
C ILE A 162 5.03 11.47 -0.81
N PHE A 163 4.01 11.80 -0.02
CA PHE A 163 4.09 11.79 1.44
C PHE A 163 4.27 10.37 2.01
N SER A 164 3.68 9.36 1.38
CA SER A 164 3.94 7.96 1.75
C SER A 164 5.40 7.58 1.52
N GLY A 165 5.97 8.00 0.38
CA GLY A 165 7.40 7.80 0.08
C GLY A 165 8.31 8.53 1.07
N ILE A 166 8.03 9.80 1.37
CA ILE A 166 8.78 10.60 2.36
C ILE A 166 8.73 9.93 3.74
N MET A 167 7.54 9.47 4.17
CA MET A 167 7.40 8.79 5.46
C MET A 167 8.19 7.49 5.51
N LEU A 168 8.16 6.70 4.44
CA LEU A 168 8.92 5.46 4.33
C LEU A 168 10.44 5.74 4.45
N LEU A 169 10.93 6.77 3.77
CA LEU A 169 12.35 7.19 3.84
C LEU A 169 12.73 7.70 5.24
N LEU A 170 11.86 8.47 5.89
CA LEU A 170 12.08 8.93 7.26
C LEU A 170 12.15 7.76 8.25
N LEU A 171 11.26 6.77 8.13
CA LEU A 171 11.27 5.58 8.98
C LEU A 171 12.44 4.65 8.67
N TRP A 172 12.87 4.60 7.42
CA TRP A 172 14.09 3.89 7.07
C TRP A 172 15.33 4.56 7.67
N GLY A 173 15.45 5.88 7.56
CA GLY A 173 16.49 6.65 8.23
C GLY A 173 16.47 6.48 9.75
N ALA A 174 15.27 6.43 10.35
CA ALA A 174 15.10 6.13 11.76
C ALA A 174 15.64 4.74 12.13
N ALA A 175 15.35 3.72 11.33
CA ALA A 175 15.85 2.37 11.55
C ALA A 175 17.39 2.32 11.53
N ILE A 176 18.02 3.09 10.64
CA ILE A 176 19.49 3.24 10.60
C ILE A 176 20.02 3.89 11.89
N ILE A 177 19.41 4.98 12.35
CA ILE A 177 19.79 5.68 13.59
C ILE A 177 19.67 4.75 14.80
N MET A 178 18.60 3.94 14.83
CA MET A 178 18.34 2.98 15.89
C MET A 178 19.22 1.72 15.82
N LYS A 179 20.04 1.57 14.77
CA LYS A 179 20.81 0.34 14.47
C LYS A 179 19.92 -0.91 14.42
N ALA A 180 18.69 -0.74 13.94
CA ALA A 180 17.72 -1.80 13.84
C ALA A 180 18.09 -2.76 12.70
N SER A 181 18.11 -4.08 12.96
CA SER A 181 18.22 -5.07 11.88
C SER A 181 16.85 -5.19 11.22
N THR A 182 16.69 -4.54 10.07
CA THR A 182 15.38 -4.37 9.42
C THR A 182 15.46 -4.59 7.92
N ASN A 183 14.36 -5.09 7.35
CA ASN A 183 14.15 -5.16 5.91
C ASN A 183 13.19 -4.05 5.46
N LEU A 184 13.24 -3.68 4.18
CA LEU A 184 12.28 -2.76 3.54
C LEU A 184 10.83 -3.17 3.80
N GLU A 185 10.52 -4.46 3.79
CA GLU A 185 9.17 -4.97 4.07
C GLU A 185 8.67 -4.60 5.48
N GLN A 186 9.55 -4.64 6.48
CA GLN A 186 9.20 -4.27 7.85
C GLN A 186 9.00 -2.76 8.01
N ILE A 187 9.83 -1.95 7.34
CA ILE A 187 9.66 -0.48 7.34
C ILE A 187 8.39 -0.08 6.57
N LEU A 188 8.04 -0.81 5.52
CA LEU A 188 6.79 -0.63 4.78
C LEU A 188 5.59 -1.00 5.64
N SER A 189 5.64 -2.12 6.36
CA SER A 189 4.62 -2.49 7.36
C SER A 189 4.49 -1.44 8.47
N LEU A 190 5.60 -0.89 8.97
CA LEU A 190 5.59 0.17 9.98
C LEU A 190 4.93 1.44 9.44
N THR A 191 5.20 1.78 8.18
CA THR A 191 4.53 2.87 7.46
C THR A 191 3.04 2.60 7.31
N ALA A 192 2.64 1.36 7.04
CA ALA A 192 1.23 0.99 6.96
C ALA A 192 0.53 1.06 8.33
N VAL A 193 1.19 0.73 9.45
CA VAL A 193 0.61 0.91 10.80
C VAL A 193 0.25 2.38 11.05
N ARG A 194 1.06 3.33 10.58
CA ARG A 194 0.71 4.75 10.58
C ARG A 194 -0.63 4.98 9.89
N SER A 195 -0.78 4.47 8.67
CA SER A 195 -2.00 4.62 7.85
C SER A 195 -3.22 4.00 8.54
N ILE A 196 -3.05 2.90 9.28
CA ILE A 196 -4.10 2.33 10.14
C ILE A 196 -4.52 3.32 11.21
N GLY A 197 -3.56 3.96 11.89
CA GLY A 197 -3.86 4.98 12.91
C GLY A 197 -4.55 6.22 12.34
N LEU A 198 -4.32 6.57 11.08
CA LEU A 198 -4.99 7.70 10.40
C LEU A 198 -6.47 7.37 10.05
N LEU A 199 -6.73 6.15 9.61
CA LEU A 199 -8.02 5.72 9.03
C LEU A 199 -9.28 6.08 9.85
N PRO A 200 -9.40 5.77 11.16
CA PRO A 200 -10.64 5.98 11.89
C PRO A 200 -11.02 7.47 11.95
N MET A 201 -10.04 8.33 12.17
CA MET A 201 -10.24 9.78 12.24
C MET A 201 -10.51 10.39 10.86
N ILE A 202 -9.89 9.87 9.80
CA ILE A 202 -10.19 10.28 8.42
C ILE A 202 -11.63 9.91 8.05
N ILE A 203 -12.05 8.67 8.33
CA ILE A 203 -13.43 8.21 8.05
C ILE A 203 -14.43 9.07 8.80
N LEU A 204 -14.20 9.29 10.10
CA LEU A 204 -15.07 10.12 10.93
C LEU A 204 -15.11 11.57 10.43
N GLY A 205 -13.95 12.14 10.06
CA GLY A 205 -13.85 13.48 9.49
C GLY A 205 -14.63 13.63 8.18
N ASN A 206 -14.58 12.61 7.30
CA ASN A 206 -15.38 12.57 6.08
C ASN A 206 -16.89 12.61 6.39
N VAL A 207 -17.36 11.82 7.37
CA VAL A 207 -18.77 11.79 7.78
C VAL A 207 -19.22 13.16 8.30
N PHE A 208 -18.46 13.79 9.20
CA PHE A 208 -18.81 15.11 9.73
C PHE A 208 -18.81 16.21 8.65
N MET A 209 -17.92 16.14 7.68
CA MET A 209 -17.90 17.04 6.52
C MET A 209 -19.13 16.90 5.63
N ILE A 210 -19.86 15.78 5.66
CA ILE A 210 -21.07 15.58 4.85
C ILE A 210 -22.29 16.31 5.43
N ILE A 211 -22.34 16.56 6.74
CA ILE A 211 -23.53 17.04 7.47
C ILE A 211 -23.89 18.54 7.20
N ASN A 212 -23.12 19.25 6.36
CA ASN A 212 -23.41 20.60 5.85
C ASN A 212 -23.69 21.69 6.91
N THR A 213 -23.22 21.52 8.13
CA THR A 213 -23.23 22.57 9.16
C THR A 213 -21.82 23.13 9.29
N PRO A 214 -21.61 24.46 9.40
CA PRO A 214 -20.27 25.04 9.56
C PRO A 214 -19.48 24.41 10.73
N THR A 215 -20.17 24.09 11.83
CA THR A 215 -19.61 23.39 12.99
C THR A 215 -19.13 21.97 12.66
N THR A 216 -19.83 21.23 11.81
CA THR A 216 -19.42 19.87 11.44
C THR A 216 -18.31 19.87 10.38
N ILE A 217 -18.23 20.92 9.55
CA ILE A 217 -17.13 21.14 8.61
C ILE A 217 -15.83 21.38 9.37
N SER A 218 -15.83 22.30 10.34
CA SER A 218 -14.63 22.58 11.15
C SER A 218 -14.21 21.37 11.98
N LEU A 219 -15.17 20.66 12.59
CA LEU A 219 -14.90 19.41 13.31
C LEU A 219 -14.29 18.34 12.38
N GLY A 220 -14.81 18.19 11.17
CA GLY A 220 -14.29 17.25 10.20
C GLY A 220 -12.84 17.54 9.77
N LEU A 221 -12.48 18.82 9.61
CA LEU A 221 -11.09 19.24 9.40
C LEU A 221 -10.21 18.90 10.61
N VAL A 222 -10.67 19.20 11.82
CA VAL A 222 -9.93 18.91 13.06
C VAL A 222 -9.69 17.42 13.21
N LEU A 223 -10.67 16.56 12.90
CA LEU A 223 -10.50 15.11 12.94
C LEU A 223 -9.51 14.62 11.86
N TYR A 224 -9.61 15.14 10.63
CA TYR A 224 -8.71 14.77 9.55
C TYR A 224 -7.24 15.10 9.87
N TYR A 225 -6.94 16.32 10.30
CA TYR A 225 -5.56 16.70 10.67
C TYR A 225 -5.16 16.18 12.06
N GLY A 226 -6.11 16.03 12.98
CA GLY A 226 -5.88 15.43 14.30
C GLY A 226 -5.48 13.96 14.22
N SER A 227 -5.80 13.28 13.11
CA SER A 227 -5.42 11.88 12.87
C SER A 227 -3.91 11.63 12.99
N PHE A 228 -3.05 12.63 12.71
CA PHE A 228 -1.59 12.50 12.86
C PHE A 228 -1.16 12.19 14.30
N PHE A 229 -1.88 12.68 15.31
CA PHE A 229 -1.60 12.36 16.70
C PHE A 229 -1.90 10.89 17.01
N LEU A 230 -3.06 10.40 16.58
CA LEU A 230 -3.43 8.99 16.76
C LEU A 230 -2.47 8.05 16.03
N ALA A 231 -2.08 8.40 14.81
CA ALA A 231 -1.09 7.66 14.05
C ALA A 231 0.28 7.60 14.74
N THR A 232 0.68 8.66 15.45
CA THR A 232 1.92 8.68 16.24
C THR A 232 1.86 7.67 17.37
N VAL A 233 0.75 7.61 18.11
CA VAL A 233 0.54 6.63 19.19
C VAL A 233 0.65 5.19 18.68
N PHE A 234 0.06 4.91 17.51
CA PHE A 234 0.15 3.59 16.87
C PHE A 234 1.59 3.25 16.50
N LEU A 235 2.34 4.22 15.97
CA LEU A 235 3.73 4.03 15.58
C LEU A 235 4.65 3.73 16.76
N LEU A 236 4.47 4.41 17.90
CA LEU A 236 5.24 4.19 19.12
C LEU A 236 5.09 2.75 19.64
N GLY A 237 3.90 2.17 19.48
CA GLY A 237 3.66 0.77 19.78
C GLY A 237 4.37 -0.17 18.81
N ALA A 238 4.22 0.08 17.51
CA ALA A 238 4.63 -0.84 16.45
C ALA A 238 6.13 -0.83 16.14
N VAL A 239 6.85 0.27 16.40
CA VAL A 239 8.31 0.36 16.16
C VAL A 239 9.10 -0.70 16.94
N LYS A 240 8.56 -1.15 18.07
CA LYS A 240 9.16 -2.22 18.89
C LYS A 240 9.09 -3.61 18.25
N GLY A 241 8.42 -3.74 17.09
CA GLY A 241 8.49 -4.95 16.25
C GLY A 241 9.75 -5.00 15.38
N LEU A 242 10.58 -3.95 15.39
CA LEU A 242 11.89 -3.98 14.74
C LEU A 242 12.93 -4.65 15.67
N THR A 243 13.78 -5.49 15.10
CA THR A 243 14.78 -6.22 15.90
C THR A 243 15.99 -5.35 16.25
N GLY A 244 16.51 -5.50 17.47
CA GLY A 244 17.73 -4.81 17.92
C GLY A 244 17.55 -3.36 18.38
N VAL A 245 16.30 -2.91 18.56
CA VAL A 245 16.01 -1.52 18.96
C VAL A 245 15.98 -1.36 20.48
N LYS A 246 16.62 -0.29 20.99
CA LYS A 246 16.46 0.13 22.39
C LYS A 246 15.13 0.87 22.59
N ASP A 247 14.33 0.44 23.56
CA ASP A 247 12.96 0.93 23.79
C ASP A 247 12.84 2.45 23.93
N ASP A 248 13.71 3.07 24.73
CA ASP A 248 13.67 4.52 24.96
C ASP A 248 14.06 5.29 23.68
N LEU A 249 15.14 4.85 23.03
CA LEU A 249 15.63 5.47 21.78
C LEU A 249 14.57 5.37 20.67
N ALA A 250 13.87 4.24 20.56
CA ALA A 250 12.81 4.03 19.58
C ALA A 250 11.73 5.10 19.67
N SER A 251 11.30 5.37 20.89
CA SER A 251 10.21 6.29 21.17
C SER A 251 10.60 7.73 20.80
N TYR A 252 11.80 8.17 21.18
CA TYR A 252 12.30 9.51 20.83
C TYR A 252 12.51 9.68 19.31
N VAL A 253 13.09 8.68 18.65
CA VAL A 253 13.35 8.74 17.21
C VAL A 253 12.04 8.75 16.42
N VAL A 254 11.06 7.92 16.77
CA VAL A 254 9.74 7.90 16.13
C VAL A 254 8.99 9.22 16.34
N PHE A 255 9.04 9.78 17.55
CA PHE A 255 8.46 11.09 17.81
C PHE A 255 9.12 12.17 16.94
N GLY A 256 10.46 12.19 16.89
CA GLY A 256 11.22 13.11 16.04
C GLY A 256 10.87 12.98 14.55
N VAL A 257 10.75 11.76 14.05
CA VAL A 257 10.30 11.48 12.67
C VAL A 257 8.92 12.06 12.40
N MET A 258 7.96 11.86 13.31
CA MET A 258 6.60 12.38 13.12
C MET A 258 6.58 13.91 13.15
N VAL A 259 7.36 14.56 14.03
CA VAL A 259 7.51 16.02 14.04
C VAL A 259 8.07 16.53 12.71
N VAL A 260 9.17 15.93 12.23
CA VAL A 260 9.76 16.30 10.93
C VAL A 260 8.77 16.07 9.79
N PHE A 261 8.07 14.93 9.79
CA PHE A 261 7.04 14.63 8.79
C PHE A 261 5.92 15.69 8.80
N ILE A 262 5.40 16.06 9.97
CA ILE A 262 4.33 17.06 10.11
C ILE A 262 4.80 18.43 9.61
N LEU A 263 6.04 18.82 9.92
CA LEU A 263 6.63 20.07 9.41
C LEU A 263 6.77 20.04 7.88
N LEU A 264 7.27 18.94 7.31
CA LEU A 264 7.35 18.79 5.86
C LEU A 264 5.97 18.80 5.21
N PHE A 265 5.00 18.11 5.79
CA PHE A 265 3.62 18.10 5.34
C PHE A 265 3.02 19.51 5.35
N TRP A 266 3.24 20.27 6.41
CA TRP A 266 2.77 21.66 6.53
C TRP A 266 3.47 22.60 5.53
N LEU A 267 4.80 22.51 5.38
CA LEU A 267 5.57 23.32 4.45
C LEU A 267 5.20 23.03 2.99
N ILE A 268 5.13 21.76 2.60
CA ILE A 268 4.76 21.34 1.24
C ILE A 268 3.28 21.68 0.98
N GLY A 269 2.38 21.44 1.94
CA GLY A 269 0.97 21.78 1.81
C GLY A 269 0.72 23.28 1.64
N THR A 270 1.37 24.13 2.45
CA THR A 270 1.19 25.58 2.36
C THR A 270 1.85 26.21 1.13
N LYS A 271 3.04 25.73 0.72
CA LYS A 271 3.80 26.32 -0.39
C LYS A 271 3.40 25.75 -1.76
N MET A 272 3.26 24.44 -1.86
CA MET A 272 3.02 23.75 -3.14
C MET A 272 1.53 23.54 -3.38
N ALA A 273 0.78 23.04 -2.39
CA ALA A 273 -0.62 22.74 -2.62
C ALA A 273 -1.42 24.03 -2.85
N LEU A 274 -1.20 25.09 -2.07
CA LEU A 274 -1.89 26.37 -2.28
C LEU A 274 -1.65 26.95 -3.68
N SER A 275 -0.45 26.83 -4.22
CA SER A 275 -0.11 27.31 -5.57
C SER A 275 -0.66 26.44 -6.70
N LEU A 276 -0.89 25.14 -6.47
CA LEU A 276 -1.40 24.19 -7.45
C LEU A 276 -2.94 24.05 -7.43
N TYR A 277 -3.53 24.24 -6.25
CA TYR A 277 -4.97 24.13 -6.01
C TYR A 277 -5.72 25.42 -6.36
N ILE A 278 -5.10 26.59 -6.15
CA ILE A 278 -5.70 27.90 -6.38
C ILE A 278 -5.25 28.43 -7.76
N PRO A 279 -6.18 28.74 -8.69
CA PRO A 279 -5.87 29.45 -9.93
C PRO A 279 -5.16 30.78 -9.62
N GLY A 280 -4.19 31.20 -10.44
CA GLY A 280 -3.43 32.44 -10.22
C GLY A 280 -4.31 33.66 -9.95
N SER A 281 -5.46 33.76 -10.64
CA SER A 281 -6.46 34.81 -10.49
C SER A 281 -7.13 34.90 -9.11
N ILE A 282 -7.19 33.82 -8.33
CA ILE A 282 -7.69 33.82 -6.94
C ILE A 282 -6.54 34.04 -5.96
N ARG A 283 -5.34 33.51 -6.27
CA ARG A 283 -4.12 33.70 -5.46
C ARG A 283 -3.78 35.19 -5.32
N ASP A 284 -3.94 35.97 -6.39
CA ASP A 284 -3.68 37.42 -6.36
C ASP A 284 -4.71 38.19 -5.52
N ARG A 285 -5.98 37.75 -5.50
CA ARG A 285 -7.02 38.35 -4.64
C ARG A 285 -6.83 38.01 -3.16
N ILE A 286 -6.43 36.78 -2.83
CA ILE A 286 -6.11 36.37 -1.44
C ILE A 286 -4.82 37.05 -0.96
N GLY A 287 -3.84 37.23 -1.84
CA GLY A 287 -2.64 38.02 -1.57
C GLY A 287 -2.97 39.46 -1.20
N ASN A 288 -3.93 40.07 -1.90
CA ASN A 288 -4.44 41.40 -1.57
C ASN A 288 -5.23 41.43 -0.26
N ILE A 289 -6.11 40.46 0.02
CA ILE A 289 -6.87 40.42 1.29
C ILE A 289 -5.95 40.20 2.49
N SER A 290 -4.94 39.32 2.37
CA SER A 290 -3.96 39.10 3.45
C SER A 290 -3.04 40.30 3.69
N SER A 291 -2.76 41.10 2.65
CA SER A 291 -2.04 42.37 2.80
C SER A 291 -2.94 43.46 3.42
N LEU A 292 -4.23 43.47 3.10
CA LEU A 292 -5.21 44.41 3.64
C LEU A 292 -5.52 44.12 5.12
N MET A 293 -5.54 42.84 5.53
CA MET A 293 -5.70 42.41 6.92
C MET A 293 -4.44 42.63 7.80
N ARG A 294 -3.28 42.89 7.18
CA ARG A 294 -2.04 43.30 7.86
C ARG A 294 -1.89 44.83 7.96
N MET A 295 -2.78 45.58 7.32
CA MET A 295 -2.85 47.05 7.40
C MET A 295 -3.82 47.56 8.47
N PHE A 296 -4.61 46.67 9.08
CA PHE A 296 -5.38 46.91 10.30
C PHE A 296 -4.68 46.24 11.49
#